data_AF-A0A101J352-F1
#
_entry.id   AF-A0A101J352-F1
#
_cell.length_a   1.000
_cell.length_b   1.000
_cell.length_c   1.000
_cell.angle_alpha   90.00
_cell.angle_beta   90.00
_cell.angle_gamma   90.00
#
_symmetry.space_group_name_H-M   'P 1'
#
loop_
_entity.id
_entity.type
_entity.pdbx_description
1 polymer ?
#
loop_
_entity_poly.entity_id
_entity_poly.type
_entity_poly.pdbx_seq_one_letter_code
_entity_poly.pdbx_strand_id
1 'polypeptide(L)'
;MFTRQTLTYLFVILASVVGILSLVLSGRLVKELSKEERQKMEIWALATESISRDASGSDLSLELSILQGNRSIPVILHDEQSGRLESHNIRLPDKDRAAFLREKMKQFGSRHEPVRLAEFNQTLYFDDSYTLKQLQLFPYIQFFVIALFIGLAFFALNRSQRARQNSIWVG
;
A
#
# COMPACT_ATOMS: atom_id res chain seq x y z
N MET A 1 18.72 43.33 -9.38
CA MET A 1 19.45 42.36 -10.23
C MET A 1 19.66 41.10 -9.39
N PHE A 2 18.68 40.19 -9.35
CA PHE A 2 18.84 38.96 -8.57
C PHE A 2 19.90 38.08 -9.25
N THR A 3 21.06 37.96 -8.61
CA THR A 3 22.17 37.14 -9.06
C THR A 3 21.65 35.72 -9.25
N ARG A 4 21.94 35.07 -10.40
CA ARG A 4 21.40 33.74 -10.77
C ARG A 4 21.44 32.69 -9.64
N GLN A 5 22.37 32.83 -8.70
CA GLN A 5 22.52 32.00 -7.50
C GLN A 5 21.34 32.10 -6.51
N THR A 6 20.74 33.27 -6.26
CA THR A 6 19.62 33.41 -5.31
C THR A 6 18.36 32.70 -5.80
N LEU A 7 18.13 32.71 -7.12
CA LEU A 7 17.03 32.00 -7.76
C LEU A 7 17.22 30.46 -7.67
N THR A 8 18.46 29.99 -7.80
CA THR A 8 18.78 28.56 -7.63
C THR A 8 18.52 28.10 -6.20
N TYR A 9 18.97 28.84 -5.18
CA TYR A 9 18.70 28.50 -3.78
C TYR A 9 17.19 28.51 -3.46
N LEU A 10 16.45 29.49 -3.97
CA LEU A 10 14.99 29.54 -3.81
C LEU A 10 14.31 28.30 -4.39
N PHE A 11 14.71 27.87 -5.59
CA PHE A 11 14.16 26.69 -6.25
C PHE A 11 14.45 25.39 -5.48
N VAL A 12 15.68 25.26 -4.94
CA VAL A 12 16.07 24.08 -4.14
C VAL A 12 15.30 24.04 -2.83
N ILE A 13 15.12 25.18 -2.15
CA ILE A 13 14.32 25.27 -0.93
C ILE A 13 12.87 24.88 -1.22
N LEU A 14 12.28 25.43 -2.28
CA LEU A 14 10.90 25.11 -2.66
C LEU A 14 10.72 23.62 -2.98
N ALA A 15 11.63 23.04 -3.78
CA ALA A 15 11.60 21.62 -4.10
C ALA A 15 11.73 20.73 -2.85
N SER A 16 12.61 21.12 -1.92
CA SER A 16 12.79 20.42 -0.64
C SER A 16 11.52 20.50 0.22
N VAL A 17 10.89 21.67 0.31
CA VAL A 17 9.64 21.87 1.05
C VAL A 17 8.52 21.01 0.47
N VAL A 18 8.36 20.97 -0.87
CA VAL A 18 7.35 20.12 -1.52
C VAL A 18 7.62 18.63 -1.26
N GLY A 19 8.88 18.19 -1.32
CA GLY A 19 9.27 16.80 -1.03
C GLY A 19 8.96 16.41 0.42
N ILE A 20 9.33 17.25 1.38
CA ILE A 20 9.05 17.02 2.81
C ILE A 20 7.55 17.01 3.07
N LEU A 21 6.80 17.98 2.52
CA LEU A 21 5.35 18.06 2.70
C LEU A 21 4.65 16.83 2.13
N SER A 22 5.05 16.37 0.94
CA SER A 22 4.51 15.15 0.31
C SER A 22 4.74 13.91 1.19
N LEU A 23 5.97 13.73 1.69
CA LEU A 23 6.31 12.60 2.57
C LEU A 23 5.52 12.61 3.88
N VAL A 24 5.38 13.78 4.52
CA VAL A 24 4.63 13.91 5.77
C VAL A 24 3.16 13.61 5.55
N LEU A 25 2.55 14.16 4.49
CA LEU A 25 1.15 13.93 4.18
C LEU A 25 0.89 12.45 3.84
N SER A 26 1.71 11.86 2.97
CA SER A 26 1.61 10.45 2.60
C SER A 26 1.74 9.54 3.82
N GLY A 27 2.74 9.76 4.68
CA GLY A 27 2.93 8.97 5.89
C GLY A 27 1.75 9.05 6.86
N ARG A 28 1.12 10.23 7.00
CA ARG A 28 -0.09 10.40 7.80
C ARG A 28 -1.28 9.64 7.22
N LEU A 29 -1.54 9.80 5.92
CA LEU A 29 -2.63 9.14 5.22
C LEU A 29 -2.51 7.61 5.31
N VAL A 30 -1.31 7.07 5.04
CA VAL A 30 -1.06 5.63 5.13
C VAL A 30 -1.36 5.11 6.53
N LYS A 31 -0.92 5.81 7.57
CA LYS A 31 -1.13 5.40 8.96
C LYS A 31 -2.61 5.42 9.34
N GLU A 32 -3.33 6.47 8.93
CA GLU A 32 -4.76 6.62 9.20
C GLU A 32 -5.58 5.54 8.47
N LEU A 33 -5.31 5.33 7.17
CA LEU A 33 -5.97 4.28 6.39
C LEU A 33 -5.68 2.88 6.92
N SER A 34 -4.42 2.58 7.31
CA SER A 34 -4.07 1.29 7.90
C SER A 34 -4.86 1.02 9.19
N LYS A 35 -5.04 2.05 10.03
CA LYS A 35 -5.88 1.94 11.23
C LYS A 35 -7.35 1.70 10.90
N GLU A 36 -7.89 2.38 9.90
CA GLU A 36 -9.27 2.15 9.44
C GLU A 36 -9.45 0.75 8.84
N GLU A 37 -8.50 0.27 8.04
CA GLU A 37 -8.53 -1.10 7.48
C GLU A 37 -8.51 -2.15 8.59
N ARG A 38 -7.70 -1.93 9.64
CA ARG A 38 -7.71 -2.79 10.83
C ARG A 38 -9.08 -2.82 11.51
N GLN A 39 -9.70 -1.67 11.75
CA GLN A 39 -11.01 -1.59 12.39
C GLN A 39 -12.09 -2.28 11.54
N LYS A 40 -12.04 -2.12 10.20
CA LYS A 40 -12.92 -2.85 9.28
C LYS A 40 -12.75 -4.35 9.40
N MET A 41 -11.51 -4.83 9.54
CA MET A 41 -11.22 -6.26 9.71
C MET A 41 -11.66 -6.82 11.07
N GLU A 42 -11.62 -6.02 12.13
CA GLU A 42 -12.18 -6.41 13.43
C GLU A 42 -13.71 -6.58 13.34
N ILE A 43 -14.41 -5.64 12.70
CA ILE A 43 -15.87 -5.73 12.48
C ILE A 43 -16.20 -6.91 11.56
N TRP A 44 -15.39 -7.16 10.53
CA TRP A 44 -15.56 -8.31 9.64
C TRP A 44 -15.37 -9.64 10.38
N ALA A 45 -14.39 -9.73 11.29
CA ALA A 45 -14.19 -10.89 12.14
C ALA A 45 -15.40 -11.14 13.06
N LEU A 46 -15.92 -10.09 13.70
CA LEU A 46 -17.11 -10.16 14.54
C LEU A 46 -18.36 -10.59 13.76
N ALA A 47 -18.54 -10.08 12.54
CA ALA A 47 -19.65 -10.49 11.68
C ALA A 47 -19.52 -11.97 11.25
N THR A 48 -18.29 -12.43 10.98
CA THR A 48 -18.01 -13.83 10.65
C THR A 48 -18.28 -14.77 11.83
N GLU A 49 -17.89 -14.35 13.04
CA GLU A 49 -18.19 -15.05 14.30
C GLU A 49 -19.70 -15.12 14.55
N SER A 50 -20.41 -13.99 14.40
CA SER A 50 -21.86 -13.89 14.56
C SER A 50 -22.63 -14.82 13.62
N ILE A 51 -22.30 -14.82 12.32
CA ILE A 51 -22.94 -15.72 11.33
C ILE A 51 -22.68 -17.18 11.66
N SER A 52 -21.47 -17.51 12.11
CA SER A 52 -21.10 -18.90 12.46
C SER A 52 -21.83 -19.39 13.72
N ARG A 53 -22.18 -18.47 14.63
CA ARG A 53 -22.92 -18.74 15.87
C ARG A 53 -24.42 -18.88 15.64
N ASP A 54 -25.01 -17.89 14.95
CA ASP A 54 -26.45 -17.73 14.79
C ASP A 54 -26.95 -18.18 13.40
N ALA A 55 -26.43 -19.30 12.90
CA ALA A 55 -26.86 -19.90 11.63
C ALA A 55 -28.36 -20.32 11.60
N SER A 56 -29.10 -20.10 12.69
CA SER A 56 -30.47 -20.55 12.93
C SER A 56 -31.44 -19.38 13.18
N GLY A 57 -31.67 -18.54 12.17
CA GLY A 57 -32.94 -17.81 12.04
C GLY A 57 -33.01 -16.32 12.44
N SER A 58 -31.89 -15.63 12.66
CA SER A 58 -31.88 -14.15 12.77
C SER A 58 -31.82 -13.47 11.39
N ASP A 59 -32.19 -12.18 11.32
CA ASP A 59 -32.03 -11.35 10.12
C ASP A 59 -30.54 -11.04 9.90
N LEU A 60 -29.84 -11.95 9.22
CA LEU A 60 -28.40 -11.86 8.92
C LEU A 60 -28.05 -10.78 7.87
N SER A 61 -28.98 -9.90 7.51
CA SER A 61 -28.81 -8.93 6.44
C SER A 61 -27.67 -7.93 6.73
N LEU A 62 -27.49 -7.55 8.00
CA LEU A 62 -26.44 -6.63 8.42
C LEU A 62 -25.05 -7.27 8.36
N GLU A 63 -24.88 -8.47 8.90
CA GLU A 63 -23.63 -9.22 8.91
C GLU A 63 -23.19 -9.56 7.49
N LEU A 64 -24.12 -10.02 6.65
CA LEU A 64 -23.86 -10.28 5.24
C LEU A 64 -23.45 -9.01 4.49
N SER A 65 -24.06 -7.85 4.80
CA SER A 65 -23.67 -6.57 4.20
C SER A 65 -22.24 -6.17 4.57
N ILE A 66 -21.82 -6.44 5.81
CA ILE A 66 -20.45 -6.20 6.30
C ILE A 66 -19.47 -7.13 5.56
N LEU A 67 -19.79 -8.41 5.43
CA LEU A 67 -18.94 -9.37 4.73
C LEU A 67 -18.78 -9.03 3.24
N GLN A 68 -19.89 -8.71 2.57
CA GLN A 68 -19.91 -8.34 1.15
C GLN A 68 -19.29 -6.96 0.87
N GLY A 69 -19.26 -6.08 1.88
CA GLY A 69 -18.60 -4.77 1.80
C GLY A 69 -17.08 -4.86 1.63
N ASN A 70 -16.45 -5.94 2.11
CA ASN A 70 -15.01 -6.14 1.96
C ASN A 70 -14.66 -6.74 0.58
N ARG A 71 -14.29 -5.87 -0.37
CA ARG A 71 -13.88 -6.28 -1.73
C ARG A 71 -12.38 -6.16 -2.03
N SER A 72 -11.62 -5.52 -1.15
CA SER A 72 -10.24 -5.08 -1.45
C SER A 72 -9.20 -5.57 -0.46
N ILE A 73 -9.60 -5.93 0.77
CA ILE A 73 -8.66 -6.37 1.81
C ILE A 73 -8.51 -7.89 1.68
N PRO A 74 -7.30 -8.41 1.41
CA PRO A 74 -7.05 -9.84 1.35
C PRO A 74 -7.08 -10.46 2.76
N VAL A 75 -7.83 -11.55 2.90
CA VAL A 75 -8.07 -12.22 4.20
C VAL A 75 -7.80 -13.71 4.06
N ILE A 76 -7.20 -14.29 5.10
CA ILE A 76 -7.02 -15.72 5.27
C ILE A 76 -7.57 -16.10 6.65
N LEU A 77 -8.58 -16.97 6.66
CA LEU A 77 -9.10 -17.61 7.86
C LEU A 77 -8.36 -18.94 8.06
N HIS A 78 -7.78 -19.10 9.25
CA HIS A 78 -7.18 -20.34 9.70
C HIS A 78 -8.05 -20.95 10.80
N ASP A 79 -8.59 -22.13 10.54
CA ASP A 79 -9.27 -22.93 11.54
C ASP A 79 -8.24 -23.79 12.28
N GLU A 80 -8.02 -23.49 13.56
CA GLU A 80 -7.02 -24.19 14.37
C GLU A 80 -7.44 -25.65 14.70
N GLN A 81 -8.71 -26.00 14.59
CA GLN A 81 -9.19 -27.38 14.82
C GLN A 81 -9.00 -28.26 13.59
N SER A 82 -9.39 -27.76 12.42
CA SER A 82 -9.33 -28.53 11.17
C SER A 82 -8.02 -28.33 10.39
N GLY A 83 -7.23 -27.30 10.74
CA GLY A 83 -6.05 -26.87 9.97
C GLY A 83 -6.42 -26.32 8.59
N ARG A 84 -7.71 -26.02 8.35
CA ARG A 84 -8.20 -25.55 7.06
C ARG A 84 -7.89 -24.07 6.89
N LEU A 85 -7.42 -23.72 5.70
CA LEU A 85 -7.18 -22.35 5.28
C LEU A 85 -8.24 -21.93 4.26
N GLU A 86 -9.00 -20.91 4.59
CA GLU A 86 -9.96 -20.27 3.70
C GLU A 86 -9.46 -18.86 3.36
N SER A 87 -9.67 -18.41 2.13
CA SER A 87 -9.13 -17.14 1.65
C SER A 87 -10.18 -16.32 0.92
N HIS A 88 -10.22 -15.02 1.21
CA HIS A 88 -11.08 -14.05 0.54
C HIS A 88 -10.23 -12.93 -0.07
N ASN A 89 -10.64 -12.43 -1.24
CA ASN A 89 -9.95 -11.37 -1.99
C ASN A 89 -8.48 -11.70 -2.34
N ILE A 90 -8.15 -12.99 -2.49
CA ILE A 90 -6.82 -13.47 -2.89
C ILE A 90 -6.94 -14.25 -4.20
N ARG A 91 -6.08 -13.93 -5.18
CA ARG A 91 -5.96 -14.72 -6.41
C ARG A 91 -5.17 -15.98 -6.12
N LEU A 92 -5.85 -17.12 -6.16
CA LEU A 92 -5.24 -18.43 -5.93
C LEU A 92 -4.57 -18.95 -7.21
N PRO A 93 -3.35 -19.53 -7.12
CA PRO A 93 -2.75 -20.22 -8.25
C PRO A 93 -3.48 -21.53 -8.58
N ASP A 94 -3.33 -22.00 -9.82
CA ASP A 94 -3.94 -23.26 -10.27
C ASP A 94 -3.34 -24.50 -9.60
N LYS A 95 -2.05 -24.41 -9.21
CA LYS A 95 -1.30 -25.46 -8.51
C LYS A 95 -0.85 -24.98 -7.13
N ASP A 96 -0.68 -25.92 -6.20
CA ASP A 96 -0.10 -25.69 -4.87
C ASP A 96 -0.81 -24.63 -4.01
N ARG A 97 -2.15 -24.53 -4.12
CA ARG A 97 -2.98 -23.58 -3.36
C ARG A 97 -2.70 -23.61 -1.85
N ALA A 98 -2.60 -24.80 -1.26
CA ALA A 98 -2.38 -24.95 0.17
C ALA A 98 -1.00 -24.43 0.61
N ALA A 99 0.04 -24.65 -0.20
CA ALA A 99 1.38 -24.14 0.08
C ALA A 99 1.43 -22.62 -0.09
N PHE A 100 0.79 -22.10 -1.15
CA PHE A 100 0.66 -20.67 -1.39
C PHE A 100 -0.05 -19.95 -0.25
N LEU A 101 -1.19 -20.47 0.21
CA LEU A 101 -1.94 -19.89 1.33
C LEU A 101 -1.16 -19.92 2.63
N ARG A 102 -0.40 -20.99 2.89
CA ARG A 102 0.44 -21.09 4.08
C ARG A 102 1.55 -20.04 4.09
N GLU A 103 2.17 -19.80 2.94
CA GLU A 103 3.19 -18.77 2.79
C GLU A 103 2.58 -17.37 2.94
N LYS A 104 1.42 -17.13 2.33
CA LYS A 104 0.70 -15.86 2.49
C LYS A 104 0.26 -15.61 3.92
N MET A 105 -0.22 -16.63 4.62
CA MET A 105 -0.59 -16.53 6.03
C MET A 105 0.61 -16.10 6.89
N LYS A 106 1.79 -16.70 6.70
CA LYS A 106 3.02 -16.28 7.38
C LYS A 106 3.38 -14.84 7.06
N GLN A 107 3.30 -14.45 5.78
CA GLN A 107 3.54 -13.08 5.36
C GLN A 107 2.58 -12.10 6.04
N PHE A 108 1.29 -12.45 6.14
CA PHE A 108 0.26 -11.59 6.74
C PHE A 108 0.51 -11.44 8.23
N GLY A 109 0.77 -12.54 8.95
CA GLY A 109 1.10 -12.53 10.37
C GLY A 109 2.40 -11.81 10.72
N SER A 110 3.31 -11.63 9.75
CA SER A 110 4.53 -10.83 9.95
C SER A 110 4.30 -9.32 9.80
N ARG A 111 3.23 -8.90 9.13
CA ARG A 111 2.91 -7.50 8.82
C ARG A 111 1.92 -6.91 9.80
N HIS A 112 0.90 -7.68 10.16
CA HIS A 112 -0.18 -7.26 11.06
C HIS A 112 -0.41 -8.32 12.14
N GLU A 113 -0.86 -7.85 13.30
CA GLU A 113 -1.31 -8.75 14.37
C GLU A 113 -2.60 -9.45 13.95
N PRO A 114 -2.64 -10.80 13.93
CA PRO A 114 -3.85 -11.53 13.56
C PRO A 114 -5.02 -11.24 14.49
N VAL A 115 -6.25 -11.23 13.97
CA VAL A 115 -7.46 -11.16 14.81
C VAL A 115 -7.81 -12.58 15.24
N ARG A 116 -7.88 -12.86 16.54
CA ARG A 116 -8.32 -14.17 17.04
C ARG A 116 -9.82 -14.15 17.28
N LEU A 117 -10.53 -15.11 16.71
CA LEU A 117 -11.93 -15.40 17.00
C LEU A 117 -11.94 -16.46 18.09
N ALA A 118 -12.08 -16.01 19.34
CA ALA A 118 -11.93 -16.85 20.52
C ALA A 118 -12.99 -17.96 20.60
N GLU A 119 -14.16 -17.73 20.00
CA GLU A 119 -15.29 -18.64 20.14
C GLU A 119 -15.19 -19.88 19.23
N PHE A 120 -14.64 -19.72 18.03
CA PHE A 120 -14.52 -20.80 17.05
C PHE A 120 -13.09 -21.36 16.92
N ASN A 121 -12.16 -20.90 17.75
CA ASN A 121 -10.75 -21.24 17.64
C ASN A 121 -10.20 -20.97 16.23
N GLN A 122 -10.63 -19.84 15.64
CA GLN A 122 -10.21 -19.41 14.30
C GLN A 122 -9.31 -18.18 14.41
N THR A 123 -8.29 -18.11 13.56
CA THR A 123 -7.39 -16.96 13.47
C THR A 123 -7.52 -16.31 12.11
N LEU A 124 -7.85 -15.02 12.09
CA LEU A 124 -7.94 -14.20 10.89
C LEU A 124 -6.61 -13.48 10.65
N TYR A 125 -6.02 -13.77 9.50
CA TYR A 125 -4.84 -13.11 8.97
C TYR A 125 -5.26 -12.18 7.83
N PHE A 126 -4.79 -10.94 7.84
CA PHE A 126 -5.09 -9.97 6.78
C PHE A 126 -3.84 -9.16 6.44
N ASP A 127 -3.85 -8.55 5.27
CA ASP A 127 -2.78 -7.66 4.78
C ASP A 127 -3.38 -6.37 4.24
N ASP A 128 -2.54 -5.36 4.03
CA ASP A 128 -2.98 -4.06 3.51
C ASP A 128 -3.67 -4.23 2.15
N SER A 129 -4.73 -3.44 1.93
CA SER A 129 -5.40 -3.40 0.64
C SER A 129 -4.47 -2.96 -0.49
N TYR A 130 -4.82 -3.32 -1.72
CA TYR A 130 -4.07 -2.90 -2.90
C TYR A 130 -3.97 -1.37 -2.99
N THR A 131 -5.05 -0.66 -2.63
CA THR A 131 -5.11 0.81 -2.64
C THR A 131 -4.13 1.41 -1.64
N LEU A 132 -4.07 0.87 -0.42
CA LEU A 132 -3.14 1.33 0.62
C LEU A 132 -1.69 1.13 0.19
N LYS A 133 -1.36 -0.02 -0.40
CA LYS A 133 -0.02 -0.28 -0.96
C LYS A 133 0.35 0.67 -2.09
N GLN A 134 -0.60 1.00 -2.97
CA GLN A 134 -0.38 1.98 -4.03
C GLN A 134 -0.12 3.38 -3.46
N LEU A 135 -0.81 3.76 -2.38
CA LEU A 135 -0.61 5.03 -1.70
C LEU A 135 0.77 5.11 -1.01
N GLN A 136 1.24 4.00 -0.44
CA GLN A 136 2.60 3.88 0.12
C GLN A 136 3.69 4.03 -0.96
N LEU A 137 3.43 3.61 -2.20
CA LEU A 137 4.39 3.68 -3.30
C LEU A 137 4.45 5.07 -3.97
N PHE A 138 3.39 5.87 -3.83
CA PHE A 138 3.25 7.17 -4.51
C PHE A 138 4.46 8.13 -4.30
N PRO A 139 5.00 8.31 -3.08
CA PRO A 139 6.16 9.19 -2.89
C PRO A 139 7.40 8.74 -3.68
N TYR A 140 7.64 7.44 -3.82
CA TYR A 140 8.79 6.92 -4.56
C TYR A 140 8.66 7.19 -6.05
N ILE A 141 7.44 7.06 -6.61
CA ILE A 141 7.17 7.41 -8.01
C ILE A 141 7.39 8.90 -8.23
N GLN A 142 6.96 9.75 -7.29
CA GLN A 142 7.20 11.19 -7.36
C GLN A 142 8.71 11.51 -7.43
N PHE A 143 9.54 10.91 -6.56
CA PHE A 143 10.99 11.11 -6.61
C PHE A 143 11.62 10.60 -7.91
N PHE A 144 11.15 9.48 -8.44
CA PHE A 144 11.60 8.97 -9.73
C PHE A 144 11.32 9.96 -10.87
N VAL A 145 10.11 10.53 -10.91
CA VAL A 145 9.75 11.54 -11.92
C VAL A 145 10.62 12.79 -11.80
N ILE A 146 10.85 13.29 -10.57
CA ILE A 146 11.74 14.44 -10.33
C ILE A 146 13.17 14.12 -10.81
N ALA A 147 13.70 12.94 -10.48
CA ALA A 147 15.02 12.52 -10.91
C ALA A 147 15.14 12.43 -12.44
N LEU A 148 14.09 11.94 -13.13
CA LEU A 148 14.03 11.89 -14.59
C LEU A 148 14.13 13.30 -15.19
N PHE A 149 13.36 14.27 -14.69
CA PHE A 149 13.39 15.66 -15.18
C PHE A 149 14.76 16.31 -14.95
N ILE A 150 15.37 16.08 -13.78
CA ILE A 150 16.72 16.58 -13.49
C ILE A 150 17.74 15.96 -14.46
N GLY A 151 17.65 14.65 -14.73
CA GLY A 151 18.50 13.96 -15.69
C GLY A 151 18.37 14.50 -17.12
N LEU A 152 17.14 14.77 -17.57
CA LEU A 152 16.88 15.37 -18.88
C LEU A 152 17.45 16.79 -18.98
N ALA A 153 17.27 17.61 -17.94
CA ALA A 153 17.83 18.95 -17.88
C ALA A 153 19.37 18.92 -17.95
N PHE A 154 20.00 18.01 -17.22
CA PHE A 154 21.45 17.82 -17.25
C PHE A 154 21.94 17.41 -18.66
N PHE A 155 21.25 16.46 -19.30
CA PHE A 155 21.60 16.01 -20.66
C PHE A 155 21.49 17.14 -21.70
N ALA A 156 20.42 17.94 -21.64
CA ALA A 156 20.22 19.08 -22.53
C ALA A 156 21.31 20.15 -22.37
N LEU A 157 21.67 20.49 -21.13
CA LEU A 157 22.75 21.45 -20.83
C LEU A 157 24.11 20.94 -21.27
N ASN A 158 24.41 19.65 -21.07
CA ASN A 158 25.68 19.05 -21.48
C ASN A 158 25.85 19.06 -23.01
N ARG A 159 24.78 18.81 -23.77
CA ARG A 159 24.81 18.98 -25.24
C ARG A 159 25.11 20.42 -25.66
N SER A 160 24.50 21.40 -24.98
CA SER A 160 24.70 22.83 -25.29
C SER A 160 26.15 23.28 -25.04
N GLN A 161 26.79 22.79 -23.98
CA GLN A 161 28.20 23.10 -23.69
C GLN A 161 29.14 22.52 -24.77
N ARG A 162 28.89 21.30 -25.27
CA ARG A 162 29.68 20.69 -26.35
C ARG A 162 29.61 21.47 -27.68
N ALA A 163 28.47 22.10 -27.98
CA ALA A 163 28.30 22.89 -29.19
C ALA A 163 29.12 24.20 -29.18
N ARG A 164 29.38 24.78 -28.00
CA ARG A 164 30.20 26.01 -27.87
C ARG A 164 31.70 25.76 -28.06
N GLN A 165 32.19 24.56 -27.77
CA GLN A 165 33.61 24.24 -27.92
C GLN A 165 34.04 24.08 -29.39
N ASN A 166 33.09 23.81 -30.30
CA ASN A 166 33.39 23.54 -31.72
C ASN A 166 33.35 24.80 -32.63
N SER A 167 33.11 26.00 -32.07
CA SER A 167 33.04 27.24 -32.85
C SER A 167 34.35 28.04 -32.88
N ILE A 168 35.47 27.47 -32.42
CA ILE A 168 36.76 28.18 -32.24
C ILE A 168 37.76 27.87 -33.37
N TRP A 169 37.41 27.01 -34.34
CA TRP A 169 38.31 26.56 -35.42
C TRP A 169 37.75 26.85 -36.82
N VAL A 170 37.27 28.09 -37.01
CA VAL A 170 36.87 28.62 -38.33
C VAL A 170 37.24 30.11 -38.49
N GLY A 171 38.22 30.59 -37.71
CA GLY A 171 38.78 31.94 -37.80
C GLY A 171 40.14 31.93 -38.47
#